data_AF-A0A7I0Y8Z7-F1
#
_entry.id   AF-A0A7I0Y8Z7-F1
#
_cell.length_a   1.000
_cell.length_b   1.000
_cell.length_c   1.000
_cell.angle_alpha   90.00
_cell.angle_beta   90.00
_cell.angle_gamma   90.00
#
_symmetry.space_group_name_H-M   'P 1'
#
loop_
_entity.id
_entity.type
_entity.pdbx_description
1 polymer ?
#
loop_
_entity_poly.entity_id
_entity_poly.type
_entity_poly.pdbx_seq_one_letter_code
_entity_poly.pdbx_strand_id
1 'polypeptide(L)'
;MASSAHEHAIVLGPLDLQVSIGDLIFDVPDLAAYASSVMTLEPGEIIATGTPVDVGPVVKGNTITMEITGLGRLEVSVSARGAVLYEERTGAHLDPGWLRNRTGTAV
;
A
#
# COMPACT_ATOMS: atom_id res chain seq x y z
N MET A 1 -11.48 21.17 26.23
CA MET A 1 -12.02 19.80 26.09
C MET A 1 -11.63 19.33 24.69
N ALA A 2 -10.54 18.58 24.57
CA ALA A 2 -10.05 18.09 23.28
C ALA A 2 -10.83 16.83 22.90
N SER A 3 -11.50 16.90 21.74
CA SER A 3 -12.28 15.79 21.17
C SER A 3 -11.34 14.65 20.80
N SER A 4 -11.59 13.48 21.40
CA SER A 4 -10.94 12.20 21.08
C SER A 4 -11.36 11.74 19.69
N ALA A 5 -10.59 12.08 18.66
CA ALA A 5 -10.66 11.39 17.39
C ALA A 5 -9.83 10.10 17.50
N HIS A 6 -10.46 8.96 17.27
CA HIS A 6 -9.78 7.67 17.15
C HIS A 6 -8.97 7.69 15.85
N GLU A 7 -7.76 8.23 15.89
CA GLU A 7 -6.84 8.26 14.76
C GLU A 7 -6.20 6.87 14.60
N HIS A 8 -6.78 6.05 13.73
CA HIS A 8 -6.17 4.81 13.30
C HIS A 8 -5.18 5.12 12.18
N ALA A 9 -3.91 5.27 12.54
CA ALA A 9 -2.84 5.59 11.60
C ALA A 9 -2.33 4.30 10.92
N ILE A 10 -2.20 4.32 9.59
CA ILE A 10 -1.50 3.29 8.81
C ILE A 10 -0.09 3.80 8.48
N VAL A 11 0.95 3.11 8.97
CA VAL A 11 2.36 3.40 8.63
C VAL A 11 2.83 2.46 7.53
N LEU A 12 3.39 2.92 6.40
CA LEU A 12 3.88 2.04 5.33
C LEU A 12 5.32 2.38 4.88
N GLY A 13 6.29 1.52 5.20
CA GLY A 13 7.58 1.40 4.50
C GLY A 13 8.47 2.65 4.45
N PRO A 14 9.56 2.66 3.64
CA PRO A 14 10.73 3.54 3.77
C PRO A 14 10.50 5.05 3.57
N LEU A 15 9.25 5.46 3.33
CA LEU A 15 8.83 6.85 3.16
C LEU A 15 8.05 7.40 4.37
N ASP A 16 7.93 6.62 5.46
CA ASP A 16 7.26 7.02 6.72
C ASP A 16 5.91 7.71 6.49
N LEU A 17 5.06 7.09 5.67
CA LEU A 17 3.73 7.60 5.36
C LEU A 17 2.77 7.30 6.51
N GLN A 18 2.02 8.31 6.98
CA GLN A 18 0.98 8.17 8.00
C GLN A 18 -0.34 8.69 7.45
N VAL A 19 -1.38 7.86 7.47
CA VAL A 19 -2.72 8.23 7.00
C VAL A 19 -3.81 7.69 7.92
N SER A 20 -4.98 8.34 7.90
CA SER A 20 -6.14 7.93 8.67
C SER A 20 -7.12 7.13 7.83
N ILE A 21 -7.85 6.21 8.46
CA ILE A 21 -9.03 5.56 7.85
C ILE A 21 -10.09 6.60 7.42
N GLY A 22 -10.13 7.75 8.09
CA GLY A 22 -11.01 8.87 7.72
C GLY A 22 -10.65 9.53 6.39
N ASP A 23 -9.46 9.27 5.84
CA ASP A 23 -9.01 9.82 4.54
C ASP A 23 -9.44 8.94 3.36
N LEU A 24 -10.12 7.81 3.60
CA LEU A 24 -10.65 6.97 2.54
C LEU A 24 -11.73 7.72 1.74
N ILE A 25 -11.62 7.67 0.40
CA ILE A 25 -12.65 8.23 -0.50
C ILE A 25 -13.97 7.45 -0.37
N PHE A 26 -13.88 6.13 -0.20
CA PHE A 26 -15.00 5.23 0.06
C PHE A 26 -14.73 4.48 1.36
N ASP A 27 -15.68 4.51 2.28
CA ASP A 27 -15.49 3.86 3.58
C ASP A 27 -15.66 2.32 3.49
N VAL A 28 -15.40 1.63 4.61
CA VAL A 28 -15.45 0.15 4.64
C VAL A 28 -16.85 -0.39 4.28
N PRO A 29 -17.96 0.14 4.84
CA PRO A 29 -19.31 -0.21 4.38
C PRO A 29 -19.53 -0.03 2.88
N ASP A 30 -19.12 1.10 2.29
CA ASP A 30 -19.28 1.38 0.86
C ASP A 30 -18.54 0.35 0.01
N LEU A 31 -17.30 0.02 0.38
CA LEU A 31 -16.49 -0.98 -0.31
C LEU A 31 -17.13 -2.37 -0.26
N ALA A 32 -17.64 -2.78 0.91
CA ALA A 32 -18.30 -4.08 1.08
C ALA A 32 -19.62 -4.15 0.29
N ALA A 33 -20.42 -3.08 0.30
CA ALA A 33 -21.66 -3.00 -0.47
C ALA A 33 -21.39 -3.05 -1.98
N TYR A 34 -20.38 -2.33 -2.46
CA TYR A 34 -20.01 -2.35 -3.87
C TYR A 34 -19.51 -3.72 -4.30
N ALA A 35 -18.56 -4.31 -3.55
CA ALA A 35 -18.02 -5.63 -3.88
C ALA A 35 -19.11 -6.70 -3.91
N SER A 36 -20.01 -6.72 -2.91
CA SER A 36 -21.12 -7.67 -2.83
C SER A 36 -22.19 -7.48 -3.91
N SER A 37 -22.26 -6.31 -4.55
CA SER A 37 -23.16 -6.08 -5.69
C SER A 37 -22.68 -6.73 -6.99
N VAL A 38 -21.38 -7.02 -7.10
CA VAL A 38 -20.73 -7.59 -8.29
C VAL A 38 -20.45 -9.08 -8.14
N MET A 39 -20.12 -9.53 -6.92
CA MET A 39 -19.83 -10.94 -6.60
C MET A 39 -20.34 -11.30 -5.20
N THR A 40 -20.58 -12.59 -4.94
CA THR A 40 -20.89 -13.06 -3.58
C THR A 40 -19.64 -12.98 -2.71
N LEU A 41 -19.76 -12.36 -1.53
CA LEU A 41 -18.70 -12.37 -0.53
C LEU A 41 -18.84 -13.55 0.42
N GLU A 42 -17.73 -14.25 0.67
CA GLU A 42 -17.69 -15.44 1.54
C GLU A 42 -16.96 -15.15 2.86
N PRO A 43 -17.32 -15.86 3.96
CA PRO A 43 -16.62 -15.73 5.22
C PRO A 43 -15.12 -16.01 5.09
N GLY A 44 -14.30 -15.06 5.57
CA GLY A 44 -12.84 -15.16 5.51
C GLY A 44 -12.20 -14.46 4.31
N GLU A 45 -12.99 -13.88 3.41
CA GLU A 45 -12.46 -13.03 2.35
C GLU A 45 -11.89 -11.71 2.87
N ILE A 46 -10.90 -11.18 2.15
CA ILE A 46 -10.15 -9.99 2.52
C ILE A 46 -10.35 -8.91 1.45
N ILE A 47 -10.81 -7.73 1.87
CA ILE A 47 -10.91 -6.54 1.03
C ILE A 47 -9.73 -5.62 1.35
N ALA A 48 -8.89 -5.33 0.36
CA ALA A 48 -7.87 -4.29 0.47
C ALA A 48 -8.53 -2.92 0.20
N THR A 49 -8.56 -2.06 1.22
CA THR A 49 -9.37 -0.83 1.23
C THR A 49 -8.75 0.35 0.47
N GLY A 50 -7.50 0.21 0.06
CA GLY A 50 -6.79 1.21 -0.73
C GLY A 50 -5.36 1.39 -0.28
N THR A 51 -4.67 2.30 -0.93
CA THR A 51 -3.33 2.74 -0.54
C THR A 51 -3.30 4.26 -0.68
N PRO A 52 -2.75 4.97 0.31
CA PRO A 52 -2.57 6.42 0.20
C PRO A 52 -1.66 6.82 -0.97
N VAL A 53 -1.61 8.11 -1.24
CA VAL A 53 -0.72 8.70 -2.26
C VAL A 53 0.75 8.49 -1.90
N ASP A 54 1.61 8.51 -2.92
CA ASP A 54 3.08 8.43 -2.78
C ASP A 54 3.65 7.08 -2.31
N VAL A 55 3.34 6.03 -3.06
CA VAL A 55 4.08 4.75 -2.97
C VAL A 55 5.41 4.81 -3.72
N GLY A 56 6.48 4.31 -3.09
CA GLY A 56 7.83 4.28 -3.63
C GLY A 56 8.33 2.89 -4.03
N PRO A 57 9.44 2.80 -4.77
CA PRO A 57 10.06 1.52 -5.12
C PRO A 57 10.58 0.80 -3.87
N VAL A 58 10.44 -0.52 -3.87
CA VAL A 58 10.97 -1.40 -2.84
C VAL A 58 12.13 -2.19 -3.44
N VAL A 59 13.28 -2.19 -2.77
CA VAL A 59 14.50 -2.86 -3.23
C VAL A 59 14.98 -3.92 -2.24
N LYS A 60 15.85 -4.80 -2.71
CA LYS A 60 16.50 -5.84 -1.89
C LYS A 60 17.11 -5.22 -0.62
N GLY A 61 16.86 -5.87 0.51
CA GLY A 61 17.41 -5.45 1.80
C GLY A 61 16.56 -4.40 2.52
N ASN A 62 15.50 -3.88 1.91
CA ASN A 62 14.50 -3.11 2.65
C ASN A 62 13.77 -4.00 3.65
N THR A 63 13.33 -3.39 4.75
CA THR A 63 12.29 -3.93 5.62
C THR A 63 11.07 -3.04 5.45
N ILE A 64 9.94 -3.62 5.05
CA ILE A 64 8.66 -2.92 4.99
C ILE A 64 8.02 -3.11 6.36
N THR A 65 7.76 -1.99 7.03
CA THR A 65 6.93 -1.97 8.22
C THR A 65 5.54 -1.49 7.86
N MET A 66 4.53 -2.19 8.37
CA MET A 66 3.14 -1.79 8.34
C MET A 66 2.59 -1.75 9.75
N GLU A 67 1.89 -0.70 10.14
CA GLU A 67 1.23 -0.65 11.46
C GLU A 67 -0.17 -0.08 11.33
N ILE A 68 -1.13 -0.63 12.07
CA ILE A 68 -2.45 -0.05 12.25
C ILE A 68 -2.67 0.14 13.74
N THR A 69 -2.91 1.39 14.17
CA THR A 69 -3.15 1.72 15.57
C THR A 69 -4.27 0.85 16.14
N GLY A 70 -3.99 0.16 17.26
CA GLY A 70 -4.95 -0.70 17.95
C GLY A 70 -5.10 -2.12 17.38
N LEU A 71 -4.47 -2.46 16.23
CA LEU A 71 -4.45 -3.82 15.69
C LEU A 71 -3.07 -4.47 15.79
N GLY A 72 -2.01 -3.71 15.46
CA GLY A 72 -0.64 -4.18 15.58
C GLY A 72 0.25 -3.80 14.40
N ARG A 73 1.46 -4.36 14.42
CA ARG A 73 2.56 -4.07 13.50
C ARG A 73 3.04 -5.33 12.79
N LEU A 74 3.20 -5.23 11.47
CA LEU A 74 3.75 -6.23 10.59
C LEU A 74 5.10 -5.72 10.05
N GLU A 75 6.13 -6.58 10.06
CA GLU A 75 7.40 -6.31 9.40
C GLU A 75 7.71 -7.41 8.39
N VAL A 76 8.12 -7.00 7.19
CA VAL A 76 8.45 -7.91 6.09
C VAL A 76 9.79 -7.54 5.50
N SER A 77 10.74 -8.47 5.51
CA SER A 77 12.06 -8.29 4.89
C SER A 77 12.01 -8.57 3.39
N VAL A 78 12.60 -7.68 2.59
CA VAL A 78 12.57 -7.75 1.14
C VAL A 78 13.83 -8.44 0.62
N SER A 79 13.64 -9.47 -0.21
CA SER A 79 14.73 -10.19 -0.87
C SER A 79 14.60 -10.11 -2.39
N ALA A 80 15.73 -10.15 -3.11
CA ALA A 80 15.74 -10.29 -4.57
C ALA A 80 15.58 -11.75 -5.04
N ARG A 81 15.32 -12.69 -4.14
CA ARG A 81 15.24 -14.11 -4.50
C ARG A 81 14.00 -14.32 -5.37
N GLY A 82 14.22 -14.72 -6.63
CA GLY A 82 13.15 -14.91 -7.61
C GLY A 82 12.50 -13.60 -8.09
N ALA A 83 13.13 -12.45 -7.81
CA ALA A 83 12.63 -11.18 -8.31
C ALA A 83 12.80 -11.09 -9.83
N VAL A 84 11.77 -10.58 -10.51
CA VAL A 84 11.83 -10.16 -11.91
C VAL A 84 11.99 -8.65 -11.91
N LEU A 85 12.93 -8.12 -12.69
CA LEU A 85 13.11 -6.67 -12.80
C LEU A 85 11.84 -6.05 -13.36
N TYR A 86 11.46 -4.89 -12.82
CA TYR A 86 10.23 -4.22 -13.23
C TYR A 86 10.17 -4.03 -14.75
N GLU A 87 11.28 -3.64 -15.37
CA GLU A 87 11.43 -3.46 -16.83
C GLU A 87 11.19 -4.73 -17.65
N GLU A 88 11.43 -5.90 -17.06
CA GLU A 88 11.31 -7.20 -17.70
C GLU A 88 9.92 -7.84 -17.48
N ARG A 89 9.06 -7.23 -16.67
CA ARG A 89 7.70 -7.72 -16.41
C ARG A 89 6.84 -7.56 -17.66
N THR A 90 6.10 -8.60 -18.04
CA THR A 90 5.09 -8.52 -19.11
C THR A 90 4.09 -7.38 -18.81
N GLY A 91 4.05 -6.37 -19.69
CA GLY A 91 3.26 -5.14 -19.51
C GLY A 91 4.04 -3.90 -19.07
N ALA A 92 5.32 -4.02 -18.68
CA ALA A 92 6.18 -2.89 -18.27
C ALA A 92 6.51 -1.90 -19.40
N HIS A 93 6.34 -2.32 -20.66
CA HIS A 93 6.47 -1.43 -21.81
C HIS A 93 5.35 -0.37 -21.91
N LEU A 94 4.34 -0.43 -21.04
CA LEU A 94 3.24 0.53 -20.96
C LEU A 94 3.53 1.72 -20.02
N ASP A 95 4.78 1.91 -19.59
CA ASP A 95 5.10 2.94 -18.60
C ASP A 95 4.93 4.40 -19.12
N PRO A 96 4.04 5.21 -18.50
CA PRO A 96 3.78 6.57 -18.94
C PRO A 96 4.79 7.57 -18.37
N GLY A 97 6.03 7.59 -18.86
CA GLY A 97 6.95 8.75 -18.79
C GLY A 97 7.45 9.21 -17.40
N TRP A 98 6.87 8.78 -16.28
CA TRP A 98 7.21 9.24 -14.93
C TRP A 98 8.46 8.53 -14.35
N LEU A 99 8.87 7.38 -14.88
CA LEU A 99 10.15 6.74 -14.52
C LEU A 99 11.39 7.38 -15.18
N ARG A 100 11.22 8.21 -16.22
CA ARG A 100 12.35 8.71 -17.05
C ARG A 100 13.29 9.69 -16.32
N ASN A 101 12.89 10.26 -15.19
CA ASN A 101 13.63 11.34 -14.52
C ASN A 101 14.42 10.94 -13.26
N ARG A 102 14.66 9.65 -13.00
CA ARG A 102 15.39 9.21 -11.78
C ARG A 102 16.67 8.38 -12.01
N THR A 103 17.17 8.30 -13.25
CA THR A 103 18.54 7.85 -13.53
C THR A 103 19.57 8.95 -13.24
N GLY A 104 19.58 9.42 -11.99
CA GLY A 104 20.78 9.99 -11.40
C GLY A 104 21.62 8.83 -10.88
N THR A 105 22.71 8.54 -11.58
CA THR A 105 23.74 7.53 -11.29
C THR A 105 24.00 7.31 -9.80
N ALA A 106 23.74 6.10 -9.31
CA ALA A 106 24.40 5.56 -8.12
C ALA A 106 25.56 4.67 -8.59
N VAL A 107 26.78 5.17 -8.40
CA VAL A 107 28.03 4.40 -8.40
C VAL A 107 28.18 3.62 -7.10
#